data_AF-A0A316NMN8-F1
#
_entry.id   AF-A0A316NMN8-F1
#
_cell.length_a   1.000
_cell.length_b   1.000
_cell.length_c   1.000
_cell.angle_alpha   90.00
_cell.angle_beta   90.00
_cell.angle_gamma   90.00
#
_symmetry.space_group_name_H-M   'P 1'
#
loop_
_entity.id
_entity.type
_entity.pdbx_description
1 polymer ?
#
loop_
_entity_poly.entity_id
_entity_poly.type
_entity_poly.pdbx_seq_one_letter_code
_entity_poly.pdbx_strand_id
1 'polypeptide(L)'
;MSKYFNYKEFANQLRFQVRGVIPEKYKENEVYIRDMVYQMSLIAAKALYEEDDIEENNCQCITQIIAEWTFHKTIDLISCNIPKEYHEPVLHKINYEIYQLLVKFDDASKSEVLNKAEKLVNKTYKKTMLKLYEKKCIDKPTYTKTFSQSNIDEMMPYYPISIWDILKVHPFITLAYIFALPVTLITSLLSFYADRMLVGIPSLALFSLFLFRFLTRKSLIATIHPKYLQ
;
A
#
# COMPACT_ATOMS: atom_id res chain seq x y z
N MET A 1 15.07 -14.98 -2.65
CA MET A 1 16.17 -14.20 -2.06
C MET A 1 15.94 -12.71 -2.27
N SER A 2 16.26 -11.89 -1.27
CA SER A 2 16.08 -10.43 -1.22
C SER A 2 16.63 -9.69 -2.44
N LYS A 3 17.70 -10.20 -3.07
CA LYS A 3 18.31 -9.60 -4.26
C LYS A 3 17.40 -9.58 -5.51
N TYR A 4 16.33 -10.38 -5.53
CA TYR A 4 15.33 -10.35 -6.60
C TYR A 4 14.23 -9.30 -6.37
N PHE A 5 14.17 -8.72 -5.18
CA PHE A 5 13.18 -7.71 -4.83
C PHE A 5 13.47 -6.37 -5.55
N ASN A 6 12.66 -6.03 -6.55
CA ASN A 6 12.69 -4.70 -7.19
C ASN A 6 12.05 -3.65 -6.28
N TYR A 7 12.78 -3.31 -5.21
CA TYR A 7 12.29 -2.49 -4.12
C TYR A 7 11.91 -1.06 -4.54
N LYS A 8 12.58 -0.49 -5.55
CA LYS A 8 12.27 0.85 -6.08
C LYS A 8 10.91 0.89 -6.75
N GLU A 9 10.63 -0.09 -7.59
CA GLU A 9 9.34 -0.21 -8.28
C GLU A 9 8.23 -0.53 -7.29
N PHE A 10 8.47 -1.41 -6.32
CA PHE A 10 7.49 -1.73 -5.28
C PHE A 10 7.14 -0.50 -4.42
N ALA A 11 8.13 0.28 -3.96
CA ALA A 11 7.88 1.52 -3.23
C ALA A 11 7.07 2.53 -4.07
N ASN A 12 7.34 2.62 -5.37
CA ASN A 12 6.59 3.46 -6.29
C ASN A 12 5.13 3.00 -6.42
N GLN A 13 4.88 1.70 -6.48
CA GLN A 13 3.53 1.14 -6.52
C GLN A 13 2.73 1.46 -5.26
N LEU A 14 3.33 1.33 -4.07
CA LEU A 14 2.69 1.68 -2.80
C LEU A 14 2.26 3.16 -2.76
N ARG A 15 3.12 4.07 -3.27
CA ARG A 15 2.80 5.50 -3.43
C ARG A 15 1.56 5.74 -4.30
N PHE A 16 1.34 4.93 -5.34
CA PHE A 16 0.17 5.05 -6.21
C PHE A 16 -1.09 4.47 -5.57
N GLN A 17 -0.97 3.37 -4.82
CA GLN A 17 -2.10 2.74 -4.13
C GLN A 17 -2.74 3.69 -3.10
N VAL A 18 -1.91 4.42 -2.35
CA VAL A 18 -2.36 5.36 -1.33
C VAL A 18 -3.29 6.46 -1.88
N ARG A 19 -3.14 6.83 -3.15
CA ARG A 19 -4.00 7.85 -3.80
C ARG A 19 -5.50 7.53 -3.73
N GLY A 20 -5.85 6.25 -3.83
CA GLY A 20 -7.24 5.80 -3.85
C GLY A 20 -7.92 5.83 -2.48
N VAL A 21 -7.14 5.94 -1.40
CA VAL A 21 -7.61 5.75 -0.02
C VAL A 21 -7.40 6.98 0.87
N ILE A 22 -6.81 8.06 0.36
CA ILE A 22 -6.71 9.32 1.10
C ILE A 22 -8.12 9.91 1.31
N PRO A 23 -8.55 10.18 2.57
CA PRO A 23 -9.81 10.83 2.84
C PRO A 23 -9.91 12.22 2.19
N GLU A 24 -11.10 12.61 1.73
CA GLU A 24 -11.32 13.88 1.02
C GLU A 24 -10.81 15.10 1.81
N LYS A 25 -10.97 15.09 3.14
CA LYS A 25 -10.46 16.16 4.03
C LYS A 25 -8.95 16.38 3.98
N TYR A 26 -8.17 15.42 3.48
CA TYR A 26 -6.71 15.52 3.34
C TYR A 26 -6.25 15.56 1.88
N LYS A 27 -7.16 15.80 0.93
CA LYS A 27 -6.85 15.79 -0.50
C LYS A 27 -5.79 16.82 -0.88
N GLU A 28 -5.81 17.98 -0.23
CA GLU A 28 -4.79 19.03 -0.39
C GLU A 28 -3.38 18.58 0.02
N ASN A 29 -3.29 17.57 0.88
CA ASN A 29 -2.01 16.98 1.32
C ASN A 29 -1.63 15.72 0.53
N GLU A 30 -2.36 15.36 -0.54
CA GLU A 30 -2.15 14.10 -1.28
C GLU A 30 -0.70 13.89 -1.69
N VAL A 31 -0.09 14.89 -2.33
CA VAL A 31 1.30 14.80 -2.81
C VAL A 31 2.25 14.53 -1.64
N TYR A 32 2.07 15.28 -0.55
CA TYR A 32 2.90 15.14 0.65
C TYR A 32 2.76 13.76 1.31
N ILE A 33 1.53 13.27 1.50
CA ILE A 33 1.26 11.95 2.09
C ILE A 33 1.90 10.84 1.23
N ARG A 34 1.73 10.92 -0.09
CA ARG A 34 2.31 9.99 -1.04
C ARG A 34 3.84 9.99 -0.98
N ASP A 35 4.44 11.17 -0.90
CA ASP A 35 5.89 11.28 -0.84
C ASP A 35 6.44 10.71 0.48
N MET A 36 5.77 10.93 1.62
CA MET A 36 6.17 10.31 2.89
C MET A 36 6.12 8.78 2.81
N VAL A 37 5.04 8.20 2.26
CA VAL A 37 4.93 6.75 2.05
C VAL A 37 6.06 6.25 1.16
N TYR A 38 6.30 6.91 0.02
CA TYR A 38 7.35 6.52 -0.90
C TYR A 38 8.74 6.50 -0.24
N GLN A 39 9.12 7.58 0.44
CA GLN A 39 10.44 7.70 1.07
C GLN A 39 10.64 6.64 2.15
N MET A 40 9.66 6.48 3.05
CA MET A 40 9.75 5.50 4.14
C MET A 40 9.77 4.06 3.63
N SER A 41 8.94 3.74 2.62
CA SER A 41 8.98 2.45 1.96
C SER A 41 10.33 2.21 1.30
N LEU A 42 10.90 3.20 0.62
CA LEU A 42 12.19 3.07 -0.06
C LEU A 42 13.32 2.78 0.94
N ILE A 43 13.34 3.47 2.08
CA ILE A 43 14.33 3.27 3.15
C ILE A 43 14.24 1.84 3.70
N ALA A 44 13.05 1.39 4.07
CA ALA A 44 12.85 0.05 4.62
C ALA A 44 13.18 -1.04 3.60
N ALA A 45 12.70 -0.89 2.37
CA ALA A 45 12.87 -1.86 1.31
C ALA A 45 14.35 -1.98 0.86
N LYS A 46 15.08 -0.86 0.88
CA LYS A 46 16.52 -0.86 0.64
C LYS A 46 17.28 -1.61 1.75
N ALA A 47 16.92 -1.40 3.01
CA ALA A 47 17.52 -2.14 4.12
C ALA A 47 17.28 -3.65 3.97
N LEU A 48 16.05 -4.07 3.64
CA LEU A 48 15.72 -5.48 3.38
C LEU A 48 16.47 -6.08 2.18
N TYR A 49 16.74 -5.27 1.15
CA TYR A 49 17.52 -5.69 -0.01
C TYR A 49 19.00 -5.92 0.31
N GLU A 50 19.53 -5.20 1.31
CA GLU A 50 20.91 -5.34 1.78
C GLU A 50 21.09 -6.62 2.62
N GLU A 51 20.05 -7.14 3.26
CA GLU A 51 20.05 -8.45 3.95
C GLU A 51 20.06 -9.61 2.94
N ASP A 52 20.89 -10.64 3.13
CA ASP A 52 21.02 -11.75 2.15
C ASP A 52 20.04 -12.91 2.37
N ASP A 53 19.48 -13.06 3.58
CA ASP A 53 18.75 -14.25 4.01
C ASP A 53 17.21 -14.10 4.02
N ILE A 54 16.69 -12.95 3.57
CA ILE A 54 15.24 -12.70 3.57
C ILE A 54 14.64 -13.05 2.21
N GLU A 55 13.53 -13.78 2.20
CA GLU A 55 12.80 -14.07 0.97
C GLU A 55 12.14 -12.82 0.37
N GLU A 56 12.02 -12.76 -0.96
CA GLU A 56 11.43 -11.60 -1.65
C GLU A 56 10.00 -11.30 -1.16
N ASN A 57 9.19 -12.35 -0.95
CA ASN A 57 7.82 -12.20 -0.43
C ASN A 57 7.81 -11.56 0.96
N ASN A 58 8.79 -11.89 1.80
CA ASN A 58 8.93 -11.30 3.13
C ASN A 58 9.39 -9.85 3.02
N CYS A 59 10.31 -9.54 2.11
CA CYS A 59 10.71 -8.16 1.85
C CYS A 59 9.52 -7.29 1.41
N GLN A 60 8.67 -7.80 0.51
CA GLN A 60 7.46 -7.12 0.04
C GLN A 60 6.47 -6.91 1.20
N CYS A 61 6.21 -7.97 1.99
CA CYS A 61 5.30 -7.94 3.14
C CYS A 61 5.72 -6.88 4.18
N ILE A 62 7.00 -6.90 4.60
CA ILE A 62 7.53 -5.96 5.60
C ILE A 62 7.46 -4.52 5.08
N THR A 63 7.86 -4.30 3.83
CA THR A 63 7.82 -2.98 3.19
C THR A 63 6.40 -2.44 3.14
N GLN A 64 5.42 -3.29 2.81
CA GLN A 64 4.02 -2.91 2.75
C GLN A 64 3.46 -2.53 4.13
N ILE A 65 3.74 -3.34 5.17
CA ILE A 65 3.31 -3.02 6.54
C ILE A 65 3.86 -1.66 6.98
N ILE A 66 5.13 -1.37 6.67
CA ILE A 66 5.75 -0.07 6.96
C ILE A 66 5.07 1.06 6.18
N ALA A 67 4.70 0.82 4.92
CA ALA A 67 3.99 1.80 4.09
C ALA A 67 2.61 2.16 4.65
N GLU A 68 1.85 1.15 5.08
CA GLU A 68 0.52 1.31 5.68
C GLU A 68 0.61 2.10 6.99
N TRP A 69 1.52 1.74 7.89
CA TRP A 69 1.74 2.52 9.11
C TRP A 69 2.23 3.94 8.84
N THR A 70 3.09 4.13 7.83
CA THR A 70 3.53 5.47 7.42
C THR A 70 2.36 6.31 6.93
N PHE A 71 1.47 5.75 6.12
CA PHE A 71 0.26 6.43 5.64
C PHE A 71 -0.60 6.91 6.82
N HIS A 72 -0.97 6.00 7.72
CA HIS A 72 -1.81 6.32 8.86
C HIS A 72 -1.17 7.35 9.79
N LYS A 73 0.12 7.17 10.12
CA LYS A 73 0.81 8.11 11.02
C LYS A 73 1.06 9.47 10.37
N THR A 74 1.23 9.53 9.05
CA THR A 74 1.31 10.83 8.35
C THR A 74 -0.02 11.57 8.47
N ILE A 75 -1.15 10.87 8.32
CA ILE A 75 -2.48 11.46 8.54
C ILE A 75 -2.64 11.92 9.99
N ASP A 76 -2.25 11.11 10.98
CA ASP A 76 -2.33 11.49 12.40
C ASP A 76 -1.53 12.77 12.68
N LEU A 77 -0.31 12.87 12.14
CA LEU A 77 0.57 14.02 12.29
C LEU A 77 -0.04 15.30 11.69
N ILE A 78 -0.58 15.21 10.46
CA ILE A 78 -1.30 16.32 9.81
C ILE A 78 -2.51 16.73 10.65
N SER A 79 -3.33 15.76 11.07
CA SER A 79 -4.56 15.98 11.83
C SER A 79 -4.30 16.64 13.18
N CYS A 80 -3.17 16.29 13.81
CA CYS A 80 -2.76 16.86 15.07
C CYS A 80 -2.07 18.23 14.93
N ASN A 81 -1.87 18.75 13.71
CA ASN A 81 -1.10 19.96 13.45
C ASN A 81 0.34 19.87 13.99
N ILE A 82 0.96 18.69 13.90
CA ILE A 82 2.38 18.56 14.23
C ILE A 82 3.19 19.36 13.19
N PRO A 83 4.23 20.12 13.60
CA PRO A 83 5.09 20.80 12.65
C PRO A 83 5.79 19.81 11.70
N LYS A 84 5.81 20.13 10.40
CA LYS A 84 6.27 19.24 9.33
C LYS A 84 7.72 18.79 9.50
N GLU A 85 8.56 19.62 10.11
CA GLU A 85 9.96 19.31 10.43
C GLU A 85 10.11 18.10 11.36
N TYR A 86 9.07 17.73 12.11
CA TYR A 86 9.08 16.58 13.00
C TYR A 86 8.45 15.33 12.40
N HIS A 87 7.78 15.42 11.25
CA HIS A 87 7.07 14.29 10.67
C HIS A 87 8.02 13.15 10.29
N GLU A 88 9.03 13.46 9.47
CA GLU A 88 10.01 12.47 9.03
C GLU A 88 10.75 11.81 10.22
N PRO A 89 11.33 12.56 11.19
CA PRO A 89 11.94 11.96 12.38
C PRO A 89 11.01 11.05 13.19
N VAL A 90 9.73 11.40 13.31
CA VAL A 90 8.74 10.57 14.02
C VAL A 90 8.49 9.27 13.26
N LEU A 91 8.28 9.35 11.95
CA LEU A 91 8.01 8.18 11.10
C LEU A 91 9.21 7.24 11.03
N HIS A 92 10.44 7.76 10.86
CA HIS A 92 11.66 6.94 10.90
C HIS A 92 11.74 6.09 12.17
N LYS A 93 11.45 6.70 13.32
CA LYS A 93 11.53 6.02 14.60
C LYS A 93 10.45 4.94 14.76
N ILE A 94 9.25 5.18 14.27
CA ILE A 94 8.17 4.18 14.27
C ILE A 94 8.51 3.03 13.32
N ASN A 95 8.91 3.36 12.09
CA ASN A 95 9.20 2.40 11.04
C ASN A 95 10.41 1.53 11.38
N TYR A 96 11.42 2.09 12.05
CA TYR A 96 12.56 1.33 12.54
C TYR A 96 12.14 0.27 13.57
N GLU A 97 11.24 0.60 14.50
CA GLU A 97 10.75 -0.35 15.50
C GLU A 97 9.90 -1.46 14.85
N ILE A 98 9.07 -1.12 13.85
CA ILE A 98 8.34 -2.10 13.04
C ILE A 98 9.32 -3.03 12.29
N TYR A 99 10.32 -2.46 11.61
CA TYR A 99 11.35 -3.21 10.89
C TYR A 99 12.05 -4.21 11.80
N GLN A 100 12.56 -3.73 12.94
CA GLN A 100 13.30 -4.54 13.92
C GLN A 100 12.46 -5.66 14.53
N LEU A 101 11.15 -5.47 14.60
CA LEU A 101 10.23 -6.53 15.00
C LEU A 101 10.08 -7.54 13.86
N LEU A 102 9.69 -7.09 12.66
CA LEU A 102 9.27 -7.98 11.57
C LEU A 102 10.40 -8.82 10.98
N VAL A 103 11.64 -8.32 10.90
CA VAL A 103 12.77 -9.10 10.35
C VAL A 103 13.16 -10.31 11.18
N LYS A 104 12.66 -10.42 12.42
CA LYS A 104 13.01 -11.49 13.38
C LYS A 104 11.96 -12.60 13.44
N PHE A 105 10.87 -12.50 12.70
CA PHE A 105 9.76 -13.44 12.79
C PHE A 105 9.52 -14.18 11.48
N ASP A 106 9.30 -15.48 11.61
CA ASP A 106 8.89 -16.34 10.50
C ASP A 106 7.40 -16.22 10.22
N ASP A 107 7.04 -16.50 8.96
CA ASP A 107 5.71 -16.38 8.36
C ASP A 107 4.57 -17.03 9.17
N ALA A 108 4.87 -18.09 9.92
CA ALA A 108 3.91 -18.82 10.75
C ALA A 108 3.34 -18.00 11.94
N SER A 109 3.93 -16.85 12.26
CA SER A 109 3.57 -16.02 13.43
C SER A 109 2.95 -14.66 13.08
N LYS A 110 2.61 -14.42 11.81
CA LYS A 110 2.20 -13.11 11.27
C LYS A 110 1.12 -12.38 12.09
N SER A 111 0.04 -13.05 12.50
CA SER A 111 -1.04 -12.37 13.24
C SER A 111 -0.60 -11.88 14.63
N GLU A 112 0.20 -12.68 15.34
CA GLU A 112 0.76 -12.30 16.64
C GLU A 112 1.74 -11.12 16.50
N VAL A 113 2.56 -11.16 15.45
CA VAL A 113 3.56 -10.13 15.18
C VAL A 113 2.92 -8.81 14.80
N LEU A 114 1.81 -8.82 14.06
CA LEU A 114 1.06 -7.60 13.71
C LEU A 114 0.42 -6.95 14.94
N ASN A 115 -0.15 -7.75 15.85
CA ASN A 115 -0.62 -7.25 17.14
C ASN A 115 0.51 -6.66 18.00
N LYS A 116 1.70 -7.26 17.98
CA LYS A 116 2.90 -6.72 18.63
C LYS A 116 3.34 -5.41 17.96
N ALA A 117 3.31 -5.35 16.62
CA ALA A 117 3.65 -4.17 15.85
C ALA A 117 2.74 -3.01 16.20
N GLU A 118 1.42 -3.20 16.26
CA GLU A 118 0.47 -2.16 16.64
C GLU A 118 0.76 -1.60 18.04
N LYS A 119 0.92 -2.48 19.05
CA LYS A 119 1.26 -2.05 20.42
C LYS A 119 2.57 -1.27 20.45
N LEU A 120 3.56 -1.72 19.68
CA LEU A 120 4.87 -1.09 19.58
C LEU A 120 4.77 0.29 18.91
N VAL A 121 4.06 0.41 17.79
CA VAL A 121 3.79 1.66 17.09
C VAL A 121 3.15 2.68 18.02
N ASN A 122 2.08 2.27 18.72
CA ASN A 122 1.36 3.15 19.65
C ASN A 122 2.25 3.61 20.80
N LYS A 123 3.02 2.71 21.40
CA LYS A 123 3.98 3.04 22.45
C LYS A 123 5.04 4.01 21.94
N THR A 124 5.61 3.75 20.77
CA THR A 124 6.67 4.57 20.18
C THR A 124 6.16 5.94 19.77
N TYR A 125 4.97 6.04 19.19
CA TYR A 125 4.33 7.30 18.86
C TYR A 125 4.09 8.15 20.12
N LYS A 126 3.42 7.61 21.13
CA LYS A 126 3.16 8.30 22.41
C LYS A 126 4.45 8.79 23.08
N LYS A 127 5.47 7.93 23.15
CA LYS A 127 6.79 8.28 23.70
C LYS A 127 7.46 9.40 22.89
N THR A 128 7.26 9.43 21.58
CA THR A 128 7.87 10.45 20.71
C THR A 128 7.13 11.78 20.81
N MET A 129 5.80 11.78 20.87
CA MET A 129 5.00 12.98 21.15
C MET A 129 5.34 13.60 22.51
N LEU A 130 5.50 12.77 23.55
CA LEU A 130 5.93 13.24 24.88
C LEU A 130 7.27 13.95 24.81
N LYS A 131 8.25 13.39 24.10
CA LYS A 131 9.57 14.02 23.92
C LYS A 131 9.50 15.37 23.18
N LEU A 132 8.65 15.48 22.16
CA LEU A 132 8.44 16.76 21.47
C LEU A 132 7.83 17.80 22.40
N TYR A 133 6.87 17.39 23.24
CA TYR A 133 6.24 18.27 24.23
C TYR A 133 7.22 18.70 25.33
N GLU A 134 7.98 17.78 25.92
CA GLU A 134 8.99 18.08 26.96
C GLU A 134 10.07 19.04 26.45
N LYS A 135 10.43 18.93 25.17
CA LYS A 135 11.37 19.84 24.50
C LYS A 135 10.74 21.17 24.05
N LYS A 136 9.45 21.39 24.32
CA LYS A 136 8.68 22.56 23.89
C LYS A 136 8.63 22.74 22.35
N CYS A 137 8.77 21.65 21.61
CA CYS A 137 8.62 21.63 20.15
C CYS A 137 7.15 21.67 19.71
N ILE A 138 6.24 21.23 20.60
CA ILE A 138 4.78 21.30 20.42
C ILE A 138 4.14 21.80 21.71
N ASP A 139 2.98 22.43 21.61
CA ASP A 139 2.24 22.93 22.77
C ASP A 139 1.38 21.84 23.44
N LYS A 140 0.85 22.16 24.64
CA LYS A 140 0.00 21.24 25.41
C LYS A 140 -1.29 20.85 24.66
N PRO A 141 -2.04 21.78 24.02
CA PRO A 141 -3.20 21.42 23.21
C PRO A 141 -2.88 20.41 22.10
N THR A 142 -1.80 20.64 21.35
CA THR A 142 -1.32 19.77 20.27
C THR A 142 -0.95 18.39 20.81
N TYR A 143 -0.17 18.35 21.91
CA TYR A 143 0.18 17.10 22.58
C TYR A 143 -1.07 16.33 23.05
N THR A 144 -2.02 16.98 23.71
CA THR A 144 -3.27 16.34 24.17
C THR A 144 -4.09 15.80 23.00
N LYS A 145 -4.15 16.54 21.88
CA LYS A 145 -4.85 16.13 20.66
C LYS A 145 -4.33 14.79 20.11
N THR A 146 -3.03 14.52 20.23
CA THR A 146 -2.43 13.26 19.76
C THR A 146 -2.95 12.00 20.45
N PHE A 147 -3.48 12.11 21.68
CA PHE A 147 -4.04 10.97 22.41
C PHE A 147 -5.54 10.79 22.16
N SER A 148 -6.24 11.87 21.82
CA SER A 148 -7.65 11.83 21.43
C SER A 148 -7.86 11.35 19.98
N GLN A 149 -6.83 11.46 19.15
CA GLN A 149 -6.84 11.06 17.74
C GLN A 149 -6.37 9.61 17.54
N SER A 150 -6.56 8.68 18.51
CA SER A 150 -6.27 7.27 18.25
C SER A 150 -7.33 6.69 17.31
N ASN A 151 -7.27 7.09 16.05
CA ASN A 151 -8.07 6.64 14.91
C ASN A 151 -7.76 5.17 14.53
N ILE A 152 -7.31 4.36 15.49
CA ILE A 152 -7.20 2.91 15.34
C ILE A 152 -8.58 2.33 15.06
N ASP A 153 -9.64 2.90 15.65
CA ASP A 153 -11.02 2.51 15.39
C ASP A 153 -11.53 3.02 14.01
N GLU A 154 -10.87 4.02 13.43
CA GLU A 154 -11.03 4.48 12.04
C GLU A 154 -9.92 3.92 11.12
N MET A 155 -9.32 2.75 11.46
CA MET A 155 -8.70 1.91 10.44
C MET A 155 -9.79 1.63 9.41
N MET A 156 -9.69 2.27 8.24
CA MET A 156 -10.78 2.30 7.27
C MET A 156 -11.40 0.91 7.09
N PRO A 157 -12.74 0.78 7.19
CA PRO A 157 -13.38 -0.44 6.76
C PRO A 157 -12.99 -0.67 5.31
N TYR A 158 -12.50 -1.88 5.04
CA TYR A 158 -12.27 -2.46 3.73
C TYR A 158 -13.17 -1.83 2.65
N TYR A 159 -12.59 -1.00 1.80
CA TYR A 159 -13.23 -0.65 0.54
C TYR A 159 -12.85 -1.74 -0.46
N PRO A 160 -13.81 -2.55 -0.94
CA PRO A 160 -13.52 -3.48 -2.01
C PRO A 160 -12.94 -2.67 -3.16
N ILE A 161 -11.75 -3.06 -3.62
CA ILE A 161 -11.06 -2.43 -4.74
C ILE A 161 -12.05 -2.43 -5.90
N SER A 162 -12.56 -1.24 -6.25
CA SER A 162 -13.43 -1.14 -7.40
C SER A 162 -12.58 -1.30 -8.66
N ILE A 163 -13.18 -1.80 -9.74
CA ILE A 163 -12.52 -1.85 -11.06
C ILE A 163 -12.00 -0.45 -11.46
N TRP A 164 -12.65 0.62 -10.96
CA TRP A 164 -12.27 2.01 -11.16
C TRP A 164 -10.96 2.40 -10.46
N ASP A 165 -10.57 1.72 -9.37
CA ASP A 165 -9.30 2.00 -8.68
C ASP A 165 -8.13 1.30 -9.37
N ILE A 166 -8.37 0.10 -9.93
CA ILE A 166 -7.43 -0.60 -10.83
C ILE A 166 -7.20 0.21 -12.12
N LEU A 167 -8.25 0.85 -12.63
CA LEU A 167 -8.20 1.80 -13.75
C LEU A 167 -7.31 3.01 -13.45
N LYS A 168 -7.32 3.55 -12.23
CA LYS A 168 -6.52 4.72 -11.85
C LYS A 168 -5.03 4.44 -11.68
N VAL A 169 -4.65 3.21 -11.30
CA VAL A 169 -3.25 2.85 -11.03
C VAL A 169 -2.46 2.57 -12.32
N HIS A 170 -3.09 1.96 -13.33
CA HIS A 170 -2.47 1.71 -14.63
C HIS A 170 -3.39 2.12 -15.78
N PRO A 171 -3.66 3.43 -15.96
CA PRO A 171 -4.70 3.91 -16.88
C PRO A 171 -4.51 3.41 -18.30
N PHE A 172 -3.28 3.41 -18.83
CA PHE A 172 -3.01 2.97 -20.20
C PHE A 172 -3.20 1.47 -20.42
N ILE A 173 -2.82 0.63 -19.45
CA ILE A 173 -2.94 -0.83 -19.55
C ILE A 173 -4.40 -1.23 -19.41
N THR A 174 -5.10 -0.67 -18.43
CA THR A 174 -6.51 -1.00 -18.18
C THR A 174 -7.40 -0.46 -19.30
N LEU A 175 -7.09 0.71 -19.87
CA LEU A 175 -7.75 1.23 -21.06
C LEU A 175 -7.52 0.32 -22.28
N ALA A 176 -6.32 -0.21 -22.47
CA ALA A 176 -6.03 -1.16 -23.54
C ALA A 176 -6.90 -2.43 -23.46
N TYR A 177 -7.13 -2.98 -22.25
CA TYR A 177 -8.03 -4.13 -22.08
C TYR A 177 -9.52 -3.79 -22.27
N ILE A 178 -9.95 -2.58 -21.88
CA ILE A 178 -11.31 -2.09 -22.13
C ILE A 178 -11.60 -2.00 -23.63
N PHE A 179 -10.60 -1.71 -24.46
CA PHE A 179 -10.78 -1.72 -25.92
C PHE A 179 -10.57 -3.12 -26.53
N ALA A 180 -9.55 -3.85 -26.10
CA ALA A 180 -9.19 -5.14 -26.70
C ALA A 180 -10.25 -6.24 -26.45
N LEU A 181 -10.84 -6.30 -25.25
CA LEU A 181 -11.83 -7.33 -24.91
C LEU A 181 -13.13 -7.21 -25.73
N PRO A 182 -13.78 -6.04 -25.84
CA PRO A 182 -14.95 -5.88 -26.69
C PRO A 182 -14.63 -6.09 -28.17
N VAL A 183 -13.49 -5.58 -28.67
CA VAL A 183 -13.13 -5.71 -30.08
C VAL A 183 -12.92 -7.19 -30.46
N THR A 184 -12.21 -7.95 -29.65
CA THR A 184 -11.98 -9.39 -29.92
C THR A 184 -13.25 -10.22 -29.79
N LEU A 185 -14.12 -9.90 -28.83
CA LEU A 185 -15.42 -10.55 -28.67
C LEU A 185 -16.37 -10.25 -29.84
N ILE A 186 -16.52 -8.97 -30.21
CA ILE A 186 -17.37 -8.54 -31.34
C ILE A 186 -16.86 -9.14 -32.64
N THR A 187 -15.54 -9.14 -32.88
CA THR A 187 -14.94 -9.75 -34.06
C THR A 187 -15.23 -11.25 -34.13
N SER A 188 -15.18 -11.94 -32.99
CA SER A 188 -15.53 -13.36 -32.89
C SER A 188 -17.01 -13.60 -33.22
N LEU A 189 -17.93 -12.85 -32.60
CA LEU A 189 -19.37 -12.96 -32.82
C LEU A 189 -19.77 -12.65 -34.27
N LEU A 190 -19.23 -11.59 -34.86
CA LEU A 190 -19.47 -11.23 -36.27
C LEU A 190 -18.91 -12.28 -37.23
N SER A 191 -17.76 -12.86 -36.90
CA SER A 191 -17.15 -13.91 -37.72
C SER A 191 -17.96 -15.20 -37.68
N PHE A 192 -18.52 -15.58 -36.52
CA PHE A 192 -19.42 -16.72 -36.42
C PHE A 192 -20.75 -16.47 -37.14
N TYR A 193 -21.31 -15.25 -37.02
CA TYR A 193 -22.51 -14.87 -37.76
C TYR A 193 -22.30 -14.92 -39.29
N ALA A 194 -21.11 -14.56 -39.77
CA ALA A 194 -20.74 -14.59 -41.18
C ALA A 194 -20.15 -15.94 -41.64
N ASP A 195 -20.24 -16.99 -40.82
CA ASP A 195 -19.73 -18.35 -41.08
C ASP A 195 -18.22 -18.44 -41.39
N ARG A 196 -17.45 -17.46 -40.90
CA ARG A 196 -15.99 -17.36 -41.05
C ARG A 196 -15.27 -17.99 -39.86
N MET A 197 -15.37 -19.31 -39.73
CA MET A 197 -14.78 -20.07 -38.63
C MET A 197 -13.27 -19.85 -38.45
N LEU A 198 -12.52 -19.69 -39.56
CA LEU A 198 -11.08 -19.42 -39.55
C LEU A 198 -10.69 -18.10 -38.86
N VAL A 199 -11.62 -17.15 -38.73
CA VAL A 199 -11.40 -15.86 -38.03
C VAL A 199 -12.08 -15.87 -36.66
N GLY A 200 -13.25 -16.50 -36.55
CA GLY A 200 -14.02 -16.55 -35.31
C GLY A 200 -13.32 -17.32 -34.18
N ILE A 201 -12.72 -18.47 -34.50
CA ILE A 201 -12.04 -19.33 -33.51
C ILE A 201 -10.77 -18.66 -32.95
N PRO A 202 -9.84 -18.12 -33.78
CA PRO A 202 -8.67 -17.42 -33.25
C PRO A 202 -9.04 -16.15 -32.45
N SER A 203 -10.07 -15.42 -32.88
CA SER A 203 -10.55 -14.23 -32.17
C SER A 203 -11.11 -14.57 -30.78
N LEU A 204 -11.82 -15.69 -30.65
CA LEU A 204 -12.33 -16.18 -29.37
C LEU A 204 -11.19 -16.66 -28.45
N ALA A 205 -10.18 -17.33 -29.01
CA ALA A 205 -9.00 -17.74 -28.27
C ALA A 205 -8.22 -16.52 -27.74
N LEU A 206 -8.04 -15.48 -28.56
CA LEU A 206 -7.43 -14.22 -28.16
C LEU A 206 -8.24 -13.51 -27.07
N PHE A 207 -9.58 -13.46 -27.21
CA PHE A 207 -10.45 -12.94 -26.16
C PHE A 207 -10.26 -13.71 -24.84
N SER A 208 -10.24 -15.04 -24.91
CA SER A 208 -10.07 -15.91 -23.74
C SER A 208 -8.71 -15.71 -23.07
N LEU A 209 -7.64 -15.54 -23.85
CA LEU A 209 -6.30 -15.22 -23.36
C LEU A 209 -6.22 -13.84 -22.73
N PHE A 210 -6.82 -12.81 -23.34
CA PHE A 210 -6.87 -11.47 -22.76
C PHE A 210 -7.74 -11.43 -21.50
N LEU A 211 -8.86 -12.15 -21.48
CA LEU A 211 -9.72 -12.27 -20.32
C LEU A 211 -9.00 -13.00 -19.19
N PHE A 212 -8.37 -14.14 -19.49
CA PHE A 212 -7.56 -14.87 -18.52
C PHE A 212 -6.43 -13.99 -17.98
N ARG A 213 -5.67 -13.31 -18.84
CA ARG A 213 -4.57 -12.42 -18.41
C ARG A 213 -5.06 -11.21 -17.65
N PHE A 214 -6.26 -10.70 -17.95
CA PHE A 214 -6.90 -9.62 -17.20
C PHE A 214 -7.36 -10.09 -15.81
N LEU A 215 -7.98 -11.28 -15.72
CA LEU A 215 -8.47 -11.88 -14.47
C LEU A 215 -7.34 -12.43 -13.58
N THR A 216 -6.30 -13.00 -14.17
CA THR A 216 -5.13 -13.57 -13.49
C THR A 216 -3.97 -12.58 -13.38
N ARG A 217 -4.16 -11.36 -13.88
CA ARG A 217 -3.25 -10.27 -13.55
C ARG A 217 -3.19 -10.25 -12.04
N LYS A 218 -2.04 -10.63 -11.48
CA LYS A 218 -1.73 -10.33 -10.10
C LYS A 218 -1.85 -8.82 -10.02
N SER A 219 -2.96 -8.34 -9.48
CA SER A 219 -2.95 -7.00 -8.95
C SER A 219 -1.82 -7.06 -7.94
N LEU A 220 -0.75 -6.30 -8.18
CA LEU A 220 0.23 -5.98 -7.14
C LEU A 220 -0.42 -5.20 -5.97
N ILE A 221 -1.75 -5.06 -6.01
CA ILE A 221 -2.60 -5.05 -4.85
C ILE A 221 -2.55 -6.44 -4.18
N ALA A 222 -1.40 -6.77 -3.61
CA ALA A 222 -1.39 -7.68 -2.48
C ALA A 222 -2.02 -6.91 -1.31
N THR A 223 -3.34 -6.82 -1.25
CA THR A 223 -3.99 -6.45 0.01
C THR A 223 -3.71 -7.58 0.99
N ILE A 224 -2.91 -7.33 2.03
CA ILE A 224 -3.07 -8.14 3.24
C ILE A 224 -4.42 -7.71 3.85
N HIS A 225 -5.28 -8.70 4.10
CA HIS A 225 -6.76 -8.63 4.25
C HIS A 225 -7.20 -8.11 5.67
N PRO A 226 -8.49 -8.07 6.05
CA PRO A 226 -9.33 -7.01 6.60
C PRO A 226 -9.68 -7.34 8.07
N LYS A 227 -8.68 -7.28 8.95
CA LYS A 227 -8.51 -7.99 10.24
C LYS A 227 -7.55 -9.21 10.17
N TYR A 228 -6.76 -9.34 9.09
CA TYR A 228 -5.76 -10.41 8.86
C TYR A 228 -6.39 -11.81 8.78
N LEU A 229 -7.21 -12.07 7.75
CA LEU A 229 -7.94 -13.33 7.44
C LEU A 229 -7.65 -14.58 8.32
N GLN A 230 -8.50 -14.77 9.32
CA GLN A 230 -8.60 -15.91 10.27
C GLN A 230 -7.58 -15.95 11.41
#